data_AF-A0A955M9D1-F1
#
_entry.id   AF-A0A955M9D1-F1
#
_cell.length_a   1.000
_cell.length_b   1.000
_cell.length_c   1.000
_cell.angle_alpha   90.00
_cell.angle_beta   90.00
_cell.angle_gamma   90.00
#
_symmetry.space_group_name_H-M   'P 1'
#
loop_
_entity.id
_entity.type
_entity.pdbx_description
1 polymer ?
#
loop_
_entity_poly.entity_id
_entity_poly.type
_entity_poly.pdbx_seq_one_letter_code
_entity_poly.pdbx_strand_id
1 'polypeptide(L)'
;AAPETSIILDLSASDQALRVTRLTNPSVSITLPRNGMIAYDSSDDELQGYIGGTWVDIGGGSVTDIWVNEAGDSMSGTLQMVFDDPLITFEPDGADTDFFVGVREDDNGVNDDLFVIGQGTTVGASDYFIITTQGSVGIGTTAPAGLLTAQASTTNTGRNVLLLENSSGGDLFRVDDFGTVEVQQNIDIYTGGFGAQVARISNSGTAQLADGTVSAPSVTLFDDTNTGIFSPAADTLAFTLGGTEGVRITASGSVGIGTSAPAAGTILDLSATNAALRVTRLSDPSTDIASPSNGMIAYDSTDDQLQ
;
A
#
# COMPACT_ATOMS: atom_id res chain seq x y z
N ALA A 1 52.51 -41.32 8.69
CA ALA A 1 51.85 -41.88 9.88
C ALA A 1 51.86 -43.41 9.75
N ALA A 2 51.62 -44.18 10.82
CA ALA A 2 51.40 -45.61 10.67
C ALA A 2 50.02 -45.82 10.00
N PRO A 3 49.87 -46.73 9.03
CA PRO A 3 48.60 -46.90 8.33
C PRO A 3 47.50 -47.43 9.26
N GLU A 4 46.31 -46.85 9.16
CA GLU A 4 45.09 -47.29 9.86
C GLU A 4 44.71 -48.73 9.46
N THR A 5 44.06 -49.48 10.36
CA THR A 5 43.85 -50.95 10.26
C THR A 5 42.96 -51.44 9.10
N SER A 6 42.52 -50.53 8.23
CA SER A 6 41.62 -50.79 7.09
C SER A 6 42.20 -50.36 5.73
N ILE A 7 43.48 -49.96 5.64
CA ILE A 7 44.07 -49.41 4.41
C ILE A 7 45.06 -50.41 3.76
N ILE A 8 44.87 -50.71 2.47
CA ILE A 8 45.79 -51.57 1.69
C ILE A 8 46.91 -50.80 0.98
N LEU A 9 46.77 -49.48 0.83
CA LEU A 9 47.75 -48.57 0.25
C LEU A 9 47.60 -47.18 0.84
N ASP A 10 48.59 -46.74 1.61
CA ASP A 10 48.71 -45.38 2.16
C ASP A 10 49.94 -44.71 1.53
N LEU A 11 49.72 -43.63 0.78
CA LEU A 11 50.76 -42.87 0.10
C LEU A 11 50.75 -41.45 0.68
N SER A 12 51.84 -41.06 1.33
CA SER A 12 52.00 -39.73 1.91
C SER A 12 53.29 -39.07 1.47
N ALA A 13 53.20 -37.80 1.10
CA ALA A 13 54.32 -36.91 0.80
C ALA A 13 53.93 -35.48 1.18
N SER A 14 54.91 -34.64 1.54
CA SER A 14 54.66 -33.24 1.93
C SER A 14 54.44 -32.30 0.75
N ASP A 15 54.95 -32.66 -0.43
CA ASP A 15 55.04 -31.80 -1.62
C ASP A 15 54.95 -32.61 -2.94
N GLN A 16 54.54 -33.87 -2.87
CA GLN A 16 54.35 -34.73 -4.03
C GLN A 16 52.88 -35.21 -4.10
N ALA A 17 52.41 -35.45 -5.31
CA ALA A 17 51.06 -35.97 -5.56
C ALA A 17 51.13 -37.28 -6.34
N LEU A 18 50.10 -38.11 -6.20
CA LEU A 18 49.93 -39.28 -7.06
C LEU A 18 49.54 -38.81 -8.47
N ARG A 19 50.40 -39.09 -9.44
CA ARG A 19 50.03 -38.97 -10.85
C ARG A 19 49.35 -40.25 -11.32
N VAL A 20 48.08 -40.17 -11.66
CA VAL A 20 47.35 -41.28 -12.28
C VAL A 20 47.69 -41.43 -13.77
N THR A 21 47.25 -42.54 -14.37
CA THR A 21 47.42 -42.80 -15.81
C THR A 21 46.78 -41.68 -16.62
N ARG A 22 47.59 -40.94 -17.40
CA ARG A 22 47.14 -39.86 -18.28
C ARG A 22 46.96 -40.37 -19.70
N LEU A 23 45.78 -40.22 -20.26
CA LEU A 23 45.38 -40.71 -21.57
C LEU A 23 44.72 -39.58 -22.37
N THR A 24 44.75 -39.66 -23.70
CA THR A 24 44.10 -38.65 -24.55
C THR A 24 42.59 -38.71 -24.49
N ASN A 25 42.02 -39.89 -24.18
CA ASN A 25 40.62 -40.10 -23.83
C ASN A 25 40.48 -41.51 -23.22
N PRO A 26 40.18 -41.69 -21.92
CA PRO A 26 40.07 -43.00 -21.27
C PRO A 26 39.02 -43.93 -21.89
N SER A 27 37.91 -43.39 -22.41
CA SER A 27 36.83 -44.17 -23.04
C SER A 27 37.24 -44.86 -24.33
N VAL A 28 38.25 -44.30 -25.02
CA VAL A 28 38.81 -44.88 -26.25
C VAL A 28 40.12 -45.63 -25.96
N SER A 29 40.92 -45.11 -25.04
CA SER A 29 42.29 -45.59 -24.79
C SER A 29 42.33 -46.88 -23.96
N ILE A 30 41.32 -47.12 -23.12
CA ILE A 30 41.20 -48.33 -22.31
C ILE A 30 40.10 -49.20 -22.90
N THR A 31 40.49 -50.29 -23.57
CA THR A 31 39.55 -51.15 -24.32
C THR A 31 38.79 -52.16 -23.46
N LEU A 32 39.22 -52.38 -22.21
CA LEU A 32 38.59 -53.30 -21.24
C LEU A 32 38.59 -52.69 -19.81
N PRO A 33 37.87 -51.59 -19.58
CA PRO A 33 37.83 -50.93 -18.28
C PRO A 33 37.06 -51.76 -17.24
N ARG A 34 37.40 -51.58 -15.95
CA ARG A 34 36.72 -52.21 -14.80
C ARG A 34 36.24 -51.13 -13.84
N ASN A 35 35.10 -51.38 -13.18
CA ASN A 35 34.56 -50.44 -12.20
C ASN A 35 35.59 -50.13 -11.10
N GLY A 36 35.75 -48.85 -10.78
CA GLY A 36 36.72 -48.32 -9.82
C GLY A 36 38.07 -47.90 -10.41
N MET A 37 38.27 -48.00 -11.72
CA MET A 37 39.48 -47.44 -12.36
C MET A 37 39.43 -45.91 -12.35
N ILE A 38 40.60 -45.27 -12.16
CA ILE A 38 40.76 -43.81 -12.23
C ILE A 38 41.85 -43.49 -13.26
N ALA A 39 41.58 -42.55 -14.15
CA ALA A 39 42.51 -42.06 -15.18
C ALA A 39 42.35 -40.54 -15.34
N TYR A 40 43.37 -39.86 -15.87
CA TYR A 40 43.27 -38.47 -16.27
C TYR A 40 43.03 -38.41 -17.77
N ASP A 41 41.93 -37.79 -18.18
CA ASP A 41 41.66 -37.43 -19.56
C ASP A 41 42.39 -36.12 -19.89
N SER A 42 43.25 -36.17 -20.89
CA SER A 42 44.03 -35.01 -21.33
C SER A 42 43.52 -34.35 -22.59
N SER A 43 42.43 -34.82 -23.22
CA SER A 43 41.70 -33.98 -24.16
C SER A 43 40.89 -32.92 -23.42
N ASP A 44 40.32 -33.31 -22.27
CA ASP A 44 39.33 -32.51 -21.55
C ASP A 44 39.90 -31.90 -20.26
N ASP A 45 41.12 -32.30 -19.87
CA ASP A 45 41.82 -31.87 -18.65
C ASP A 45 41.10 -32.24 -17.34
N GLU A 46 40.53 -33.44 -17.29
CA GLU A 46 39.71 -33.92 -16.19
C GLU A 46 40.19 -35.25 -15.61
N LEU A 47 39.98 -35.45 -14.31
CA LEU A 47 40.12 -36.76 -13.69
C LEU A 47 38.83 -37.55 -13.95
N GLN A 48 38.91 -38.79 -14.42
CA GLN A 48 37.78 -39.65 -14.71
C GLN A 48 37.84 -40.96 -13.92
N GLY A 49 36.67 -41.43 -13.48
CA GLY A 49 36.44 -42.72 -12.87
C GLY A 49 35.62 -43.61 -13.80
N TYR A 50 35.97 -44.88 -13.93
CA TYR A 50 35.09 -45.84 -14.58
C TYR A 50 34.13 -46.43 -13.54
N ILE A 51 32.85 -46.05 -13.59
CA ILE A 51 31.83 -46.41 -12.61
C ILE A 51 30.60 -46.90 -13.38
N GLY A 52 30.00 -48.01 -12.94
CA GLY A 52 28.75 -48.50 -13.55
C GLY A 52 28.86 -48.91 -15.02
N GLY A 53 30.07 -49.14 -15.56
CA GLY A 53 30.26 -49.47 -16.97
C GLY A 53 30.56 -48.27 -17.89
N THR A 54 30.78 -47.08 -17.34
CA THR A 54 31.06 -45.86 -18.10
C THR A 54 32.15 -45.03 -17.43
N TRP A 55 32.96 -44.30 -18.21
CA TRP A 55 33.83 -43.26 -17.65
C TRP A 55 32.98 -42.03 -17.30
N VAL A 56 33.17 -41.51 -16.09
CA VAL A 56 32.51 -40.33 -15.55
C VAL A 56 33.55 -39.41 -14.94
N ASP A 57 33.34 -38.10 -15.01
CA ASP A 57 34.29 -37.13 -14.49
C ASP A 57 34.24 -37.10 -12.96
N ILE A 58 35.40 -37.24 -12.33
CA ILE A 58 35.62 -37.08 -10.89
C ILE A 58 36.13 -35.64 -10.69
N GLY A 59 35.18 -34.70 -10.65
CA GLY A 59 35.43 -33.30 -10.28
C GLY A 59 35.69 -32.32 -11.43
N GLY A 60 35.40 -32.69 -12.69
CA GLY A 60 35.57 -31.82 -13.87
C GLY A 60 34.28 -31.49 -14.64
N GLY A 61 33.40 -32.47 -14.83
CA GLY A 61 32.15 -32.28 -15.56
C GLY A 61 31.03 -31.72 -14.68
N SER A 62 30.38 -30.65 -15.16
CA SER A 62 29.07 -30.11 -14.74
C SER A 62 28.37 -30.94 -13.65
N VAL A 63 28.61 -30.62 -12.38
CA VAL A 63 27.66 -31.01 -11.35
C VAL A 63 26.34 -30.39 -11.76
N THR A 64 25.32 -31.22 -12.03
CA THR A 64 23.94 -30.76 -12.29
C THR A 64 23.33 -30.08 -11.05
N ASP A 65 24.11 -29.88 -9.99
CA ASP A 65 23.68 -29.24 -8.78
C ASP A 65 24.86 -28.68 -7.99
N ILE A 66 24.76 -27.41 -7.57
CA ILE A 66 25.71 -26.80 -6.62
C ILE A 66 25.12 -27.04 -5.23
N TRP A 67 25.40 -28.20 -4.66
CA TRP A 67 24.99 -28.51 -3.30
C TRP A 67 25.83 -27.69 -2.31
N VAL A 68 25.25 -26.61 -1.80
CA VAL A 68 25.66 -25.96 -0.55
C VAL A 68 24.81 -26.59 0.55
N ASN A 69 25.01 -27.89 0.79
CA ASN A 69 24.16 -28.68 1.68
C ASN A 69 24.90 -29.11 2.96
N GLU A 70 26.19 -28.79 3.09
CA GLU A 70 27.01 -29.08 4.24
C GLU A 70 27.40 -27.80 4.99
N ALA A 71 27.52 -27.91 6.32
CA ALA A 71 27.91 -26.78 7.14
C ALA A 71 29.36 -26.36 6.79
N GLY A 72 29.51 -25.21 6.13
CA GLY A 72 30.81 -24.66 5.73
C GLY A 72 30.95 -24.37 4.24
N ASP A 73 30.02 -24.81 3.40
CA ASP A 73 30.01 -24.50 1.98
C ASP A 73 29.83 -22.99 1.73
N SER A 74 30.60 -22.43 0.79
CA SER A 74 30.51 -21.02 0.40
C SER A 74 30.51 -20.87 -1.11
N MET A 75 29.53 -20.16 -1.68
CA MET A 75 29.60 -19.70 -3.07
C MET A 75 30.41 -18.39 -3.13
N SER A 76 31.47 -18.35 -3.94
CA SER A 76 32.17 -17.10 -4.29
C SER A 76 31.80 -16.67 -5.71
N GLY A 77 31.22 -15.48 -5.89
CA GLY A 77 30.77 -14.97 -7.20
C GLY A 77 29.26 -14.71 -7.24
N THR A 78 28.69 -14.67 -8.45
CA THR A 78 27.25 -14.51 -8.69
C THR A 78 26.60 -15.84 -9.03
N LEU A 79 25.44 -16.12 -8.46
CA LEU A 79 24.54 -17.17 -8.96
C LEU A 79 23.80 -16.63 -10.19
N GLN A 80 24.06 -17.19 -11.36
CA GLN A 80 23.40 -16.81 -12.61
C GLN A 80 22.57 -17.98 -13.12
N MET A 81 21.27 -17.73 -13.33
CA MET A 81 20.31 -18.70 -13.84
C MET A 81 19.88 -18.21 -15.23
N VAL A 82 20.07 -19.05 -16.26
CA VAL A 82 19.86 -18.68 -17.67
C VAL A 82 18.89 -19.67 -18.29
N PHE A 83 17.61 -19.47 -17.99
CA PHE A 83 16.47 -20.22 -18.50
C PHE A 83 15.36 -19.19 -18.80
N ASP A 84 14.31 -19.60 -19.51
CA ASP A 84 13.19 -18.72 -19.84
C ASP A 84 12.43 -18.32 -18.55
N ASP A 85 12.08 -19.30 -17.71
CA ASP A 85 11.49 -19.07 -16.38
C ASP A 85 12.42 -19.54 -15.23
N PRO A 86 13.49 -18.80 -14.90
CA PRO A 86 14.40 -19.20 -13.82
C PRO A 86 13.72 -18.99 -12.46
N LEU A 87 13.69 -20.03 -11.62
CA LEU A 87 13.14 -19.98 -10.28
C LEU A 87 14.03 -20.65 -9.23
N ILE A 88 14.00 -20.13 -8.02
CA ILE A 88 14.50 -20.78 -6.80
C ILE A 88 13.27 -21.23 -6.01
N THR A 89 13.15 -22.54 -5.77
CA THR A 89 12.07 -23.11 -4.96
C THR A 89 12.50 -23.35 -3.51
N PHE A 90 11.59 -23.07 -2.59
CA PHE A 90 11.71 -23.32 -1.17
C PHE A 90 10.70 -24.40 -0.81
N GLU A 91 11.19 -25.62 -0.58
CA GLU A 91 10.42 -26.85 -0.41
C GLU A 91 10.49 -27.35 1.04
N PRO A 92 9.56 -26.96 1.93
CA PRO A 92 9.42 -27.58 3.24
C PRO A 92 8.81 -28.99 3.10
N ASP A 93 9.63 -30.02 3.33
CA ASP A 93 9.30 -31.44 3.54
C ASP A 93 8.10 -32.10 2.79
N GLY A 94 7.78 -31.65 1.58
CA GLY A 94 6.90 -32.30 0.59
C GLY A 94 5.43 -32.43 0.96
N ALA A 95 5.03 -32.04 2.18
CA ALA A 95 3.64 -31.97 2.64
C ALA A 95 3.18 -30.52 2.87
N ASP A 96 4.13 -29.60 3.06
CA ASP A 96 3.86 -28.19 3.28
C ASP A 96 3.79 -27.40 1.97
N THR A 97 3.51 -26.10 2.09
CA THR A 97 3.38 -25.22 0.93
C THR A 97 4.74 -24.78 0.42
N ASP A 98 5.00 -25.08 -0.85
CA ASP A 98 6.18 -24.61 -1.56
C ASP A 98 6.03 -23.13 -1.95
N PHE A 99 7.14 -22.41 -1.94
CA PHE A 99 7.21 -21.04 -2.43
C PHE A 99 8.36 -20.90 -3.42
N PHE A 100 8.23 -19.96 -4.36
CA PHE A 100 9.30 -19.66 -5.29
C PHE A 100 9.58 -18.16 -5.36
N VAL A 101 10.81 -17.84 -5.75
CA VAL A 101 11.20 -16.54 -6.30
C VAL A 101 11.81 -16.76 -7.68
N GLY A 102 11.40 -15.98 -8.66
CA GLY A 102 11.85 -16.18 -10.03
C GLY A 102 11.52 -15.05 -10.98
N VAL A 103 11.76 -15.32 -12.25
CA VAL A 103 11.31 -14.49 -13.37
C VAL A 103 10.27 -15.29 -14.16
N ARG A 104 9.25 -14.60 -14.65
CA ARG A 104 8.28 -15.12 -15.60
C ARG A 104 8.45 -14.41 -16.93
N GLU A 105 8.84 -15.17 -17.94
CA GLU A 105 8.97 -14.76 -19.33
C GLU A 105 7.68 -15.20 -20.06
N ASP A 106 7.29 -14.52 -21.15
CA ASP A 106 6.03 -14.78 -21.85
C ASP A 106 6.20 -15.21 -23.33
N ASP A 107 7.42 -15.62 -23.67
CA ASP A 107 7.99 -16.07 -24.93
C ASP A 107 7.79 -15.09 -26.10
N ASN A 108 7.43 -13.83 -25.82
CA ASN A 108 7.05 -12.87 -26.86
C ASN A 108 8.27 -12.14 -27.47
N GLY A 109 9.46 -12.30 -26.88
CA GLY A 109 10.72 -11.72 -27.33
C GLY A 109 10.85 -10.21 -27.11
N VAL A 110 10.00 -9.61 -26.27
CA VAL A 110 10.17 -8.25 -25.75
C VAL A 110 10.51 -8.29 -24.25
N ASN A 111 11.16 -7.25 -23.74
CA ASN A 111 11.56 -7.20 -22.34
C ASN A 111 10.38 -6.73 -21.45
N ASP A 112 9.36 -7.56 -21.29
CA ASP A 112 8.23 -7.33 -20.38
C ASP A 112 8.10 -8.40 -19.27
N ASP A 113 9.14 -9.22 -19.12
CA ASP A 113 9.29 -10.22 -18.07
C ASP A 113 9.01 -9.67 -16.67
N LEU A 114 8.38 -10.52 -15.86
CA LEU A 114 8.03 -10.17 -14.50
C LEU A 114 9.00 -10.80 -13.53
N PHE A 115 9.48 -10.03 -12.56
CA PHE A 115 10.00 -10.64 -11.33
C PHE A 115 8.82 -11.08 -10.47
N VAL A 116 8.84 -12.32 -9.97
CA VAL A 116 7.69 -12.94 -9.31
C VAL A 116 8.09 -13.65 -8.02
N ILE A 117 7.24 -13.52 -7.00
CA ILE A 117 7.19 -14.40 -5.83
C ILE A 117 5.80 -15.01 -5.77
N GLY A 118 5.72 -16.33 -5.63
CA GLY A 118 4.48 -17.07 -5.65
C GLY A 118 4.52 -18.37 -4.87
N GLN A 119 3.41 -19.10 -4.93
CA GLN A 119 3.23 -20.41 -4.31
C GLN A 119 3.38 -21.54 -5.33
N GLY A 120 3.89 -22.68 -4.89
CA GLY A 120 4.03 -23.92 -5.64
C GLY A 120 5.39 -24.06 -6.33
N THR A 121 5.46 -25.02 -7.25
CA THR A 121 6.69 -25.37 -7.99
C THR A 121 6.69 -24.86 -9.43
N THR A 122 5.65 -24.14 -9.85
CA THR A 122 5.50 -23.62 -11.22
C THR A 122 5.23 -22.13 -11.22
N VAL A 123 6.10 -21.36 -11.88
CA VAL A 123 5.94 -19.91 -12.08
C VAL A 123 4.65 -19.63 -12.86
N GLY A 124 3.93 -18.55 -12.50
CA GLY A 124 2.71 -18.12 -13.19
C GLY A 124 1.42 -18.81 -12.74
N ALA A 125 1.50 -19.88 -11.94
CA ALA A 125 0.31 -20.58 -11.44
C ALA A 125 -0.34 -19.89 -10.23
N SER A 126 0.45 -19.22 -9.38
CA SER A 126 -0.01 -18.57 -8.14
C SER A 126 0.91 -17.41 -7.74
N ASP A 127 0.92 -16.37 -8.56
CA ASP A 127 1.75 -15.18 -8.36
C ASP A 127 1.15 -14.27 -7.28
N TYR A 128 1.94 -13.93 -6.26
CA TYR A 128 1.48 -13.10 -5.14
C TYR A 128 2.13 -11.73 -5.11
N PHE A 129 3.40 -11.64 -5.46
CA PHE A 129 4.12 -10.39 -5.57
C PHE A 129 4.80 -10.35 -6.93
N ILE A 130 4.64 -9.24 -7.64
CA ILE A 130 5.29 -9.05 -8.93
C ILE A 130 5.98 -7.69 -9.02
N ILE A 131 7.03 -7.61 -9.83
CA ILE A 131 7.60 -6.35 -10.31
C ILE A 131 7.64 -6.41 -11.83
N THR A 132 7.04 -5.42 -12.49
CA THR A 132 7.09 -5.30 -13.96
C THR A 132 8.40 -4.66 -14.41
N THR A 133 8.74 -4.78 -15.69
CA THR A 133 9.89 -4.07 -16.27
C THR A 133 9.79 -2.55 -16.22
N GLN A 134 8.59 -2.00 -15.96
CA GLN A 134 8.36 -0.57 -15.73
C GLN A 134 8.57 -0.17 -14.25
N GLY A 135 8.85 -1.11 -13.37
CA GLY A 135 9.06 -0.89 -11.93
C GLY A 135 7.79 -0.87 -11.09
N SER A 136 6.63 -1.21 -11.67
CA SER A 136 5.38 -1.30 -10.92
C SER A 136 5.33 -2.59 -10.09
N VAL A 137 4.92 -2.46 -8.83
CA VAL A 137 4.77 -3.56 -7.88
C VAL A 137 3.31 -3.98 -7.81
N GLY A 138 3.03 -5.26 -8.03
CA GLY A 138 1.72 -5.87 -7.83
C GLY A 138 1.72 -6.76 -6.58
N ILE A 139 0.71 -6.66 -5.73
CA ILE A 139 0.45 -7.59 -4.62
C ILE A 139 -0.94 -8.19 -4.82
N GLY A 140 -1.02 -9.50 -5.02
CA GLY A 140 -2.26 -10.21 -5.34
C GLY A 140 -2.82 -9.91 -6.73
N THR A 141 -2.01 -9.32 -7.63
CA THR A 141 -2.36 -9.06 -9.03
C THR A 141 -1.14 -9.20 -9.92
N THR A 142 -1.33 -9.70 -11.13
CA THR A 142 -0.28 -9.83 -12.17
C THR A 142 -0.25 -8.65 -13.14
N ALA A 143 -1.18 -7.69 -13.02
CA ALA A 143 -1.31 -6.55 -13.92
C ALA A 143 -1.47 -5.23 -13.14
N PRO A 144 -0.43 -4.74 -12.45
CA PRO A 144 -0.50 -3.51 -11.67
C PRO A 144 -0.80 -2.31 -12.58
N ALA A 145 -1.90 -1.61 -12.28
CA ALA A 145 -2.35 -0.45 -13.05
C ALA A 145 -1.60 0.86 -12.68
N GLY A 146 -0.75 0.82 -11.65
CA GLY A 146 0.13 1.91 -11.23
C GLY A 146 1.37 1.37 -10.50
N LEU A 147 2.25 2.27 -10.04
CA LEU A 147 3.54 1.89 -9.42
C LEU A 147 3.42 0.92 -8.24
N LEU A 148 2.33 0.98 -7.47
CA LEU A 148 1.99 -0.02 -6.47
C LEU A 148 0.50 -0.32 -6.60
N THR A 149 0.17 -1.58 -6.84
CA THR A 149 -1.23 -2.06 -6.91
C THR A 149 -1.37 -3.25 -5.99
N ALA A 150 -2.31 -3.19 -5.06
CA ALA A 150 -2.70 -4.32 -4.23
C ALA A 150 -4.14 -4.73 -4.56
N GLN A 151 -4.39 -6.02 -4.73
CA GLN A 151 -5.72 -6.57 -5.01
C GLN A 151 -5.95 -7.78 -4.09
N ALA A 152 -6.98 -7.70 -3.24
CA ALA A 152 -7.31 -8.79 -2.32
C ALA A 152 -8.07 -9.95 -2.99
N SER A 153 -8.86 -9.64 -4.02
CA SER A 153 -9.68 -10.59 -4.77
C SER A 153 -10.14 -9.96 -6.08
N THR A 154 -10.53 -10.80 -7.05
CA THR A 154 -11.20 -10.38 -8.30
C THR A 154 -12.70 -10.15 -8.11
N THR A 155 -13.23 -10.45 -6.92
CA THR A 155 -14.61 -10.18 -6.51
C THR A 155 -14.62 -9.55 -5.12
N ASN A 156 -15.57 -8.65 -4.82
CA ASN A 156 -15.61 -7.98 -3.53
C ASN A 156 -16.13 -8.95 -2.46
N THR A 157 -15.24 -9.37 -1.56
CA THR A 157 -15.45 -10.41 -0.55
C THR A 157 -15.43 -9.86 0.87
N GLY A 158 -15.14 -8.57 1.05
CA GLY A 158 -14.87 -7.93 2.32
C GLY A 158 -13.45 -8.18 2.83
N ARG A 159 -12.53 -8.64 1.96
CA ARG A 159 -11.14 -8.85 2.35
C ARG A 159 -10.41 -7.52 2.41
N ASN A 160 -9.52 -7.40 3.39
CA ASN A 160 -8.66 -6.23 3.51
C ASN A 160 -7.62 -6.24 2.38
N VAL A 161 -7.53 -5.13 1.65
CA VAL A 161 -6.47 -4.82 0.68
C VAL A 161 -5.25 -4.22 1.41
N LEU A 162 -5.51 -3.36 2.39
CA LEU A 162 -4.50 -2.83 3.30
C LEU A 162 -5.05 -2.89 4.72
N LEU A 163 -4.27 -3.46 5.65
CA LEU A 163 -4.61 -3.53 7.06
C LEU A 163 -3.38 -3.13 7.89
N LEU A 164 -3.57 -2.16 8.78
CA LEU A 164 -2.61 -1.81 9.81
C LEU A 164 -3.22 -2.14 11.16
N GLU A 165 -2.58 -2.99 11.95
CA GLU A 165 -3.06 -3.44 13.26
C GLU A 165 -2.21 -2.87 14.38
N ASN A 166 -2.80 -2.77 15.58
CA ASN A 166 -2.06 -2.49 16.80
C ASN A 166 -1.43 -3.78 17.37
N SER A 167 -0.60 -3.63 18.41
CA SER A 167 0.08 -4.75 19.07
C SER A 167 -0.86 -5.79 19.73
N SER A 168 -2.14 -5.45 19.87
CA SER A 168 -3.18 -6.33 20.42
C SER A 168 -4.00 -7.01 19.31
N GLY A 169 -3.66 -6.83 18.03
CA GLY A 169 -4.38 -7.40 16.88
C GLY A 169 -5.68 -6.68 16.52
N GLY A 170 -5.84 -5.41 16.93
CA GLY A 170 -6.98 -4.59 16.54
C GLY A 170 -6.65 -3.63 15.39
N ASP A 171 -7.57 -3.47 14.44
CA ASP A 171 -7.45 -2.59 13.28
C ASP A 171 -7.21 -1.12 13.69
N LEU A 172 -6.15 -0.50 13.17
CA LEU A 172 -5.91 0.95 13.24
C LEU A 172 -6.46 1.65 12.00
N PHE A 173 -6.18 1.07 10.82
CA PHE A 173 -6.62 1.55 9.52
C PHE A 173 -6.80 0.34 8.61
N ARG A 174 -7.97 0.25 7.95
CA ARG A 174 -8.22 -0.77 6.94
C ARG A 174 -8.81 -0.17 5.68
N VAL A 175 -8.42 -0.74 4.56
CA VAL A 175 -9.08 -0.57 3.26
C VAL A 175 -9.53 -1.95 2.81
N ASP A 176 -10.82 -2.13 2.58
CA ASP A 176 -11.36 -3.39 2.08
C ASP A 176 -11.58 -3.36 0.56
N ASP A 177 -11.86 -4.54 0.00
CA ASP A 177 -12.15 -4.70 -1.43
C ASP A 177 -13.55 -4.21 -1.85
N PHE A 178 -14.41 -3.75 -0.92
CA PHE A 178 -15.62 -2.98 -1.24
C PHE A 178 -15.31 -1.49 -1.48
N GLY A 179 -14.07 -1.05 -1.21
CA GLY A 179 -13.65 0.35 -1.29
C GLY A 179 -13.95 1.15 -0.02
N THR A 180 -14.29 0.48 1.08
CA THR A 180 -14.47 1.13 2.38
C THR A 180 -13.10 1.44 2.98
N VAL A 181 -12.96 2.65 3.52
CA VAL A 181 -11.86 3.01 4.41
C VAL A 181 -12.41 3.09 5.82
N GLU A 182 -11.88 2.28 6.73
CA GLU A 182 -12.28 2.28 8.13
C GLU A 182 -11.11 2.56 9.06
N VAL A 183 -11.42 3.35 10.08
CA VAL A 183 -10.54 3.64 11.22
C VAL A 183 -11.33 3.43 12.49
N GLN A 184 -10.74 2.76 13.48
CA GLN A 184 -11.37 2.62 14.81
C GLN A 184 -11.31 3.92 15.62
N GLN A 185 -10.38 4.80 15.26
CA GLN A 185 -10.15 6.09 15.92
C GLN A 185 -10.58 7.23 15.00
N ASN A 186 -10.39 8.46 15.46
CA ASN A 186 -10.63 9.64 14.65
C ASN A 186 -9.62 9.73 13.50
N ILE A 187 -10.06 10.20 12.33
CA ILE A 187 -9.15 10.72 11.30
C ILE A 187 -8.92 12.20 11.61
N ASP A 188 -7.75 12.52 12.15
CA ASP A 188 -7.38 13.87 12.53
C ASP A 188 -6.48 14.53 11.47
N ILE A 189 -6.87 15.72 11.00
CA ILE A 189 -6.06 16.50 10.07
C ILE A 189 -5.39 17.65 10.83
N TYR A 190 -4.07 17.65 10.82
CA TYR A 190 -3.21 18.68 11.41
C TYR A 190 -2.50 19.47 10.32
N THR A 191 -2.26 20.76 10.54
CA THR A 191 -1.38 21.58 9.69
C THR A 191 -0.09 21.89 10.43
N GLY A 192 1.00 22.14 9.69
CA GLY A 192 2.27 22.62 10.27
C GLY A 192 3.06 21.61 11.12
N GLY A 193 3.05 20.31 10.76
CA GLY A 193 3.92 19.30 11.39
C GLY A 193 3.56 19.03 12.86
N PHE A 194 2.34 18.54 13.10
CA PHE A 194 1.71 18.31 14.41
C PHE A 194 1.21 19.58 15.13
N GLY A 195 0.84 20.63 14.38
CA GLY A 195 0.26 21.87 14.91
C GLY A 195 -1.19 21.71 15.43
N ALA A 196 -2.03 22.72 15.21
CA ALA A 196 -3.45 22.66 15.60
C ALA A 196 -4.23 21.70 14.70
N GLN A 197 -5.16 20.94 15.29
CA GLN A 197 -6.16 20.18 14.54
C GLN A 197 -7.10 21.15 13.83
N VAL A 198 -7.31 20.96 12.52
CA VAL A 198 -8.21 21.80 11.72
C VAL A 198 -9.50 21.10 11.33
N ALA A 199 -9.46 19.76 11.21
CA ALA A 199 -10.60 18.94 10.87
C ALA A 199 -10.47 17.53 11.46
N ARG A 200 -11.62 16.88 11.68
CA ARG A 200 -11.71 15.51 12.18
C ARG A 200 -12.91 14.79 11.56
N ILE A 201 -12.73 13.52 11.17
CA ILE A 201 -13.82 12.55 11.10
C ILE A 201 -13.76 11.72 12.38
N SER A 202 -14.74 11.88 13.26
CA SER A 202 -14.74 11.21 14.56
C SER A 202 -15.17 9.74 14.44
N ASN A 203 -14.70 8.88 15.33
CA ASN A 203 -15.20 7.50 15.46
C ASN A 203 -16.69 7.41 15.87
N SER A 204 -17.31 8.52 16.28
CA SER A 204 -18.76 8.63 16.49
C SER A 204 -19.54 9.03 15.22
N GLY A 205 -18.91 9.06 14.04
CA GLY A 205 -19.56 9.33 12.76
C GLY A 205 -19.84 10.82 12.46
N THR A 206 -19.25 11.75 13.21
CA THR A 206 -19.36 13.20 12.95
C THR A 206 -18.16 13.76 12.22
N ALA A 207 -18.40 14.73 11.32
CA ALA A 207 -17.36 15.60 10.79
C ALA A 207 -17.26 16.84 11.69
N GLN A 208 -16.06 17.12 12.19
CA GLN A 208 -15.78 18.21 13.12
C GLN A 208 -14.72 19.13 12.50
N LEU A 209 -14.86 20.43 12.73
CA LEU A 209 -13.92 21.45 12.31
C LEU A 209 -13.51 22.26 13.54
N ALA A 210 -12.34 22.90 13.49
CA ALA A 210 -11.99 23.89 14.50
C ALA A 210 -13.03 25.03 14.53
N ASP A 211 -13.11 25.76 15.65
CA ASP A 211 -14.10 26.83 15.80
C ASP A 211 -13.95 27.93 14.74
N GLY A 212 -12.72 28.26 14.35
CA GLY A 212 -12.43 29.37 13.45
C GLY A 212 -12.59 30.73 14.13
N THR A 213 -12.42 31.80 13.34
CA THR A 213 -12.57 33.18 13.79
C THR A 213 -13.30 34.00 12.73
N VAL A 214 -13.70 35.22 13.06
CA VAL A 214 -14.35 36.11 12.09
C VAL A 214 -13.46 36.41 10.88
N SER A 215 -12.13 36.49 11.04
CA SER A 215 -11.20 36.72 9.93
C SER A 215 -10.69 35.46 9.24
N ALA A 216 -10.91 34.29 9.86
CA ALA A 216 -10.48 32.98 9.38
C ALA A 216 -11.52 31.93 9.80
N PRO A 217 -12.69 31.91 9.14
CA PRO A 217 -13.73 30.92 9.42
C PRO A 217 -13.26 29.49 9.16
N SER A 218 -13.91 28.51 9.77
CA SER A 218 -13.50 27.10 9.65
C SER A 218 -14.07 26.40 8.42
N VAL A 219 -15.18 26.91 7.88
CA VAL A 219 -15.68 26.58 6.54
C VAL A 219 -15.53 27.79 5.67
N THR A 220 -14.75 27.71 4.59
CA THR A 220 -14.50 28.82 3.66
C THR A 220 -14.71 28.40 2.21
N LEU A 221 -14.65 29.36 1.29
CA LEU A 221 -14.53 29.10 -0.14
C LEU A 221 -13.04 29.10 -0.54
N PHE A 222 -12.71 28.43 -1.64
CA PHE A 222 -11.30 28.20 -2.04
C PHE A 222 -10.51 29.51 -2.25
N ASP A 223 -11.12 30.49 -2.92
CA ASP A 223 -10.49 31.80 -3.22
C ASP A 223 -10.97 32.93 -2.30
N ASP A 224 -11.82 32.62 -1.32
CA ASP A 224 -12.39 33.58 -0.37
C ASP A 224 -12.33 32.99 1.05
N THR A 225 -11.16 33.14 1.67
CA THR A 225 -10.83 32.53 2.96
C THR A 225 -11.30 33.33 4.17
N ASN A 226 -11.93 34.50 3.95
CA ASN A 226 -12.48 35.34 5.01
C ASN A 226 -14.00 35.45 4.94
N THR A 227 -14.63 34.69 4.05
CA THR A 227 -16.08 34.49 3.96
C THR A 227 -16.42 33.05 4.29
N GLY A 228 -17.34 32.83 5.22
CA GLY A 228 -17.56 31.47 5.72
C GLY A 228 -18.38 31.34 6.99
N ILE A 229 -18.25 30.17 7.62
CA ILE A 229 -18.94 29.78 8.85
C ILE A 229 -17.90 29.55 9.96
N PHE A 230 -18.18 30.02 11.16
CA PHE A 230 -17.33 29.84 12.34
C PHE A 230 -18.16 29.79 13.64
N SER A 231 -17.51 29.41 14.73
CA SER A 231 -18.07 29.32 16.08
C SER A 231 -17.38 30.35 16.99
N PRO A 232 -17.98 31.52 17.26
CA PRO A 232 -17.36 32.56 18.09
C PRO A 232 -17.35 32.24 19.59
N ALA A 233 -18.16 31.28 20.03
CA ALA A 233 -18.34 30.84 21.40
C ALA A 233 -19.02 29.46 21.42
N ALA A 234 -19.02 28.79 22.57
CA ALA A 234 -19.75 27.54 22.74
C ALA A 234 -21.23 27.69 22.32
N ASP A 235 -21.74 26.66 21.65
CA ASP A 235 -23.14 26.57 21.21
C ASP A 235 -23.61 27.77 20.34
N THR A 236 -22.68 28.46 19.67
CA THR A 236 -22.96 29.64 18.84
C THR A 236 -22.41 29.44 17.44
N LEU A 237 -23.24 29.71 16.42
CA LEU A 237 -22.85 29.64 15.01
C LEU A 237 -22.90 31.03 14.40
N ALA A 238 -21.88 31.39 13.62
CA ALA A 238 -21.83 32.68 12.95
C ALA A 238 -21.36 32.56 11.50
N PHE A 239 -21.82 33.51 10.68
CA PHE A 239 -21.43 33.68 9.30
C PHE A 239 -20.62 34.95 9.18
N THR A 240 -19.48 34.88 8.52
CA THR A 240 -18.65 36.03 8.20
C THR A 240 -18.60 36.27 6.70
N LEU A 241 -18.57 37.55 6.32
CA LEU A 241 -18.50 38.04 4.96
C LEU A 241 -17.34 39.03 4.89
N GLY A 242 -16.24 38.69 4.21
CA GLY A 242 -15.08 39.59 4.11
C GLY A 242 -14.40 39.89 5.45
N GLY A 243 -14.43 38.97 6.42
CA GLY A 243 -13.84 39.15 7.75
C GLY A 243 -14.69 39.95 8.74
N THR A 244 -15.94 40.25 8.40
CA THR A 244 -16.93 40.90 9.30
C THR A 244 -18.06 39.92 9.59
N GLU A 245 -18.56 39.88 10.81
CA GLU A 245 -19.69 39.02 11.17
C GLU A 245 -21.00 39.59 10.60
N GLY A 246 -21.67 38.82 9.75
CA GLY A 246 -22.94 39.21 9.12
C GLY A 246 -24.16 38.67 9.85
N VAL A 247 -24.09 37.42 10.31
CA VAL A 247 -25.19 36.71 10.99
C VAL A 247 -24.64 35.90 12.15
N ARG A 248 -25.37 35.88 13.28
CA ARG A 248 -25.08 35.02 14.44
C ARG A 248 -26.34 34.34 14.93
N ILE A 249 -26.23 33.06 15.28
CA ILE A 249 -27.22 32.31 16.04
C ILE A 249 -26.59 31.96 17.38
N THR A 250 -27.13 32.51 18.44
CA THR A 250 -26.61 32.33 19.81
C THR A 250 -27.08 31.02 20.45
N ALA A 251 -26.44 30.64 21.55
CA ALA A 251 -26.85 29.48 22.37
C ALA A 251 -28.31 29.53 22.87
N SER A 252 -28.90 30.74 22.99
CA SER A 252 -30.31 30.91 23.35
C SER A 252 -31.28 30.81 22.16
N GLY A 253 -30.77 30.57 20.94
CA GLY A 253 -31.56 30.51 19.71
C GLY A 253 -31.88 31.88 19.09
N SER A 254 -31.38 32.98 19.65
CA SER A 254 -31.56 34.32 19.09
C SER A 254 -30.67 34.52 17.85
N VAL A 255 -31.27 35.03 16.77
CA VAL A 255 -30.58 35.36 15.51
C VAL A 255 -30.27 36.85 15.47
N GLY A 256 -29.01 37.21 15.28
CA GLY A 256 -28.56 38.58 15.01
C GLY A 256 -28.21 38.74 13.54
N ILE A 257 -28.64 39.84 12.92
CA ILE A 257 -28.17 40.28 11.59
C ILE A 257 -27.61 41.69 11.74
N GLY A 258 -26.32 41.86 11.40
CA GLY A 258 -25.60 43.12 11.62
C GLY A 258 -25.28 43.41 13.10
N THR A 259 -25.52 42.45 14.00
CA THR A 259 -25.11 42.50 15.42
C THR A 259 -24.59 41.15 15.87
N SER A 260 -23.51 41.18 16.64
CA SER A 260 -22.93 40.00 17.31
C SER A 260 -23.51 39.79 18.72
N ALA A 261 -24.30 40.72 19.23
CA ALA A 261 -24.93 40.63 20.54
C ALA A 261 -26.43 40.93 20.42
N PRO A 262 -27.23 39.97 19.91
CA PRO A 262 -28.68 40.10 19.89
C PRO A 262 -29.22 40.47 21.28
N ALA A 263 -30.15 41.42 21.35
CA ALA A 263 -30.76 41.83 22.61
C ALA A 263 -31.46 40.66 23.32
N ALA A 264 -31.28 40.56 24.64
CA ALA A 264 -31.88 39.50 25.45
C ALA A 264 -33.42 39.46 25.29
N GLY A 265 -33.97 38.26 25.11
CA GLY A 265 -35.42 38.05 24.95
C GLY A 265 -35.94 38.24 23.52
N THR A 266 -35.08 38.49 22.53
CA THR A 266 -35.46 38.53 21.11
C THR A 266 -35.17 37.19 20.42
N ILE A 267 -36.01 36.82 19.44
CA ILE A 267 -35.71 35.69 18.53
C ILE A 267 -34.92 36.17 17.32
N LEU A 268 -35.16 37.42 16.87
CA LEU A 268 -34.46 38.08 15.78
C LEU A 268 -34.13 39.52 16.19
N ASP A 269 -32.86 39.90 16.06
CA ASP A 269 -32.37 41.27 16.26
C ASP A 269 -31.66 41.75 14.99
N LEU A 270 -32.06 42.93 14.51
CA LEU A 270 -31.55 43.54 13.29
C LEU A 270 -30.91 44.87 13.64
N SER A 271 -29.61 45.01 13.39
CA SER A 271 -28.87 46.24 13.68
C SER A 271 -28.16 46.76 12.45
N ALA A 272 -28.33 48.06 12.17
CA ALA A 272 -27.63 48.76 11.11
C ALA A 272 -27.56 50.26 11.42
N THR A 273 -26.48 50.93 11.00
CA THR A 273 -26.33 52.38 11.18
C THR A 273 -27.11 53.20 10.14
N ASN A 274 -27.26 52.67 8.92
CA ASN A 274 -27.89 53.37 7.80
C ASN A 274 -28.72 52.41 6.91
N ALA A 275 -29.42 51.48 7.55
CA ALA A 275 -30.37 50.59 6.90
C ALA A 275 -31.52 50.28 7.86
N ALA A 276 -32.62 49.76 7.34
CA ALA A 276 -33.79 49.37 8.12
C ALA A 276 -34.36 48.05 7.59
N LEU A 277 -35.17 47.38 8.40
CA LEU A 277 -35.96 46.24 7.93
C LEU A 277 -36.95 46.72 6.87
N ARG A 278 -36.83 46.17 5.67
CA ARG A 278 -37.87 46.29 4.66
C ARG A 278 -38.86 45.15 4.81
N VAL A 279 -40.07 45.47 5.23
CA VAL A 279 -41.19 44.51 5.29
C VAL A 279 -41.79 44.28 3.89
N THR A 280 -42.61 43.23 3.76
CA THR A 280 -43.36 42.94 2.54
C THR A 280 -44.27 44.11 2.18
N ARG A 281 -44.21 44.58 0.92
CA ARG A 281 -45.03 45.70 0.41
C ARG A 281 -46.11 45.17 -0.52
N LEU A 282 -47.36 45.52 -0.24
CA LEU A 282 -48.55 45.06 -0.96
C LEU A 282 -49.41 46.27 -1.35
N SER A 283 -50.26 46.12 -2.36
CA SER A 283 -51.20 47.19 -2.76
C SER A 283 -52.34 47.34 -1.77
N ASP A 284 -52.79 46.23 -1.19
CA ASP A 284 -53.77 46.17 -0.11
C ASP A 284 -53.56 44.83 0.63
N PRO A 285 -52.86 44.80 1.77
CA PRO A 285 -52.60 43.59 2.53
C PRO A 285 -53.86 42.77 2.87
N SER A 286 -55.03 43.41 2.99
CA SER A 286 -56.28 42.75 3.37
C SER A 286 -56.88 41.89 2.25
N THR A 287 -56.55 42.18 1.00
CA THR A 287 -57.00 41.43 -0.18
C THR A 287 -55.87 40.68 -0.88
N ASP A 288 -54.63 41.17 -0.80
CA ASP A 288 -53.46 40.55 -1.42
C ASP A 288 -52.99 39.29 -0.67
N ILE A 289 -53.26 39.18 0.64
CA ILE A 289 -52.95 37.99 1.43
C ILE A 289 -54.23 37.19 1.69
N ALA A 290 -54.37 36.04 1.03
CA ALA A 290 -55.60 35.23 1.08
C ALA A 290 -55.93 34.64 2.46
N SER A 291 -54.95 34.53 3.37
CA SER A 291 -55.13 33.96 4.72
C SER A 291 -54.07 34.52 5.68
N PRO A 292 -54.16 35.80 6.08
CA PRO A 292 -53.19 36.39 6.98
C PRO A 292 -53.26 35.70 8.34
N SER A 293 -52.09 35.43 8.92
CA SER A 293 -51.97 34.92 10.28
C SER A 293 -51.95 36.06 11.29
N ASN A 294 -52.50 35.84 12.49
CA ASN A 294 -52.47 36.84 13.54
C ASN A 294 -51.01 37.24 13.88
N GLY A 295 -50.73 38.54 13.95
CA GLY A 295 -49.39 39.09 14.20
C GLY A 295 -48.50 39.24 12.97
N MET A 296 -49.02 38.99 11.76
CA MET A 296 -48.34 39.35 10.51
C MET A 296 -48.20 40.87 10.38
N ILE A 297 -47.10 41.32 9.78
CA ILE A 297 -46.81 42.74 9.53
C ILE A 297 -46.53 42.91 8.03
N ALA A 298 -47.23 43.83 7.38
CA ALA A 298 -47.01 44.22 5.99
C ALA A 298 -47.07 45.74 5.84
N TYR A 299 -46.59 46.25 4.70
CA TYR A 299 -46.75 47.66 4.34
C TYR A 299 -47.75 47.77 3.20
N ASP A 300 -48.84 48.50 3.43
CA ASP A 300 -49.76 48.93 2.41
C ASP A 300 -49.15 50.11 1.64
N SER A 301 -48.89 49.88 0.36
CA SER A 301 -48.28 50.86 -0.53
C SER A 301 -49.25 51.81 -1.21
N THR A 302 -50.57 51.57 -1.07
CA THR A 302 -51.60 52.52 -1.50
C THR A 302 -51.89 53.53 -0.41
N ASP A 303 -51.99 53.05 0.84
CA ASP A 303 -52.33 53.87 2.01
C ASP A 303 -51.10 54.44 2.75
N ASP A 304 -49.90 54.00 2.37
CA ASP A 304 -48.62 54.36 3.01
C ASP A 304 -48.57 54.06 4.52
N GLN A 305 -49.17 52.94 4.93
CA GLN A 305 -49.24 52.53 6.34
C GLN A 305 -48.70 51.10 6.54
N LEU A 306 -48.22 50.85 7.75
CA LEU A 306 -47.96 49.49 8.24
C LEU A 306 -49.30 48.86 8.69
N GLN A 307 -49.58 47.63 8.28
CA GLN A 307 -50.75 46.85 8.64
C GLN A 307 -50.37 45.53 9.29
#